data_AF-A0A1Q7Y813-F1
#
_entry.id   AF-A0A1Q7Y813-F1
#
_cell.length_a   1.000
_cell.length_b   1.000
_cell.length_c   1.000
_cell.angle_alpha   90.00
_cell.angle_beta   90.00
_cell.angle_gamma   90.00
#
_symmetry.space_group_name_H-M   'P 1'
#
loop_
_entity.id
_entity.type
_entity.pdbx_description
1 polymer ?
#
loop_
_entity_poly.entity_id
_entity_poly.type
_entity_poly.pdbx_seq_one_letter_code
_entity_poly.pdbx_strand_id
1 'polypeptide(L)' 'MEDQEQKTNVSFEIRVSPGRKGNDPNEPDWEVAEMEDGEVKNSSDVYDNLTLEEAKQMADMWTRKKDEAEAEG' A
#
# COMPACT_ATOMS: atom_id res chain seq x y z
N MET A 1 -9.82 22.85 -24.30
CA MET A 1 -8.53 22.26 -23.89
C MET A 1 -8.91 20.97 -23.24
N GLU A 2 -8.45 19.85 -23.78
CA GLU A 2 -8.72 18.53 -23.22
C GLU A 2 -8.09 18.49 -21.83
N ASP A 3 -8.93 18.57 -20.81
CA ASP A 3 -8.59 18.24 -19.44
C ASP A 3 -8.17 16.76 -19.43
N GLN A 4 -6.90 16.50 -19.72
CA GLN A 4 -6.28 15.22 -19.45
C GLN A 4 -6.28 15.09 -17.93
N GLU A 5 -7.38 14.55 -17.40
CA GLU A 5 -7.40 13.85 -16.12
C GLU A 5 -6.30 12.79 -16.23
N GLN A 6 -5.10 13.17 -15.79
CA GLN A 6 -4.02 12.23 -15.56
C GLN A 6 -4.56 11.29 -14.50
N LYS A 7 -5.08 10.13 -14.92
CA LYS A 7 -5.45 9.05 -14.02
C LYS A 7 -4.20 8.75 -13.22
N THR A 8 -4.16 9.28 -12.00
CA THR A 8 -3.15 8.97 -11.01
C THR A 8 -3.16 7.48 -10.85
N ASN A 9 -2.08 6.82 -11.29
CA ASN A 9 -1.99 5.37 -11.15
C ASN A 9 -1.67 5.08 -9.69
N VAL A 10 -2.72 4.91 -8.88
CA VAL A 10 -2.61 4.56 -7.47
C VAL A 10 -2.44 3.06 -7.37
N SER A 11 -1.37 2.62 -6.73
CA SER A 11 -1.04 1.21 -6.50
C SER A 11 -0.52 1.04 -5.08
N PHE A 12 -0.81 -0.07 -4.42
CA PHE A 12 -0.27 -0.34 -3.09
C PHE A 12 0.82 -1.39 -3.18
N GLU A 13 2.00 -1.07 -2.67
CA GLU A 13 3.15 -1.97 -2.66
C GLU A 13 3.52 -2.40 -1.24
N ILE A 14 3.90 -3.67 -1.11
CA ILE A 14 4.40 -4.22 0.16
C ILE A 14 5.89 -4.01 0.24
N ARG A 15 6.31 -3.29 1.28
CA ARG A 15 7.73 -3.06 1.59
C ARG A 15 8.07 -3.76 2.90
N VAL A 16 9.23 -4.42 2.93
CA VAL A 16 9.82 -4.88 4.18
C VAL A 16 10.46 -3.66 4.82
N SER A 17 9.81 -3.10 5.84
CA SER A 17 10.44 -2.04 6.62
C SER A 17 11.47 -2.70 7.54
N PRO A 18 12.75 -2.27 7.58
CA PRO A 18 13.74 -2.82 8.49
C PRO A 18 13.37 -2.43 9.94
N GLY A 19 12.48 -3.22 10.53
CA GLY A 19 12.12 -3.27 11.95
C GLY A 19 11.74 -1.92 12.57
N ARG A 20 10.44 -1.60 12.63
CA ARG A 20 9.98 -0.89 13.83
C ARG A 20 9.99 -1.92 14.96
N LYS A 21 10.32 -1.50 16.17
CA LYS A 21 10.25 -2.38 17.34
C LYS A 21 8.79 -2.73 17.64
N GLY A 22 8.24 -3.71 16.94
CA GLY A 22 7.03 -4.44 17.28
C GLY A 22 7.38 -5.88 17.67
N ASN A 23 6.39 -6.66 18.07
CA ASN A 23 6.41 -7.50 19.27
C ASN A 23 7.29 -8.76 19.17
N ASP A 24 7.71 -9.14 17.95
CA ASP A 24 8.53 -10.33 17.69
C ASP A 24 9.77 -10.01 16.83
N PRO A 25 11.00 -10.08 17.39
CA PRO A 25 12.24 -9.76 16.66
C PRO A 25 12.62 -10.78 15.57
N ASN A 26 11.79 -11.81 15.36
CA ASN A 26 12.00 -12.86 14.37
C ASN A 26 11.14 -12.71 13.12
N GLU A 27 10.15 -11.79 13.14
CA GLU A 27 9.23 -11.59 12.02
C GLU A 27 9.44 -10.20 11.41
N PRO A 28 9.45 -10.08 10.07
CA PRO A 28 9.58 -8.78 9.41
C PRO A 28 8.26 -7.99 9.50
N ASP A 29 8.35 -6.69 9.80
CA ASP A 29 7.24 -5.76 9.62
C ASP A 29 6.92 -5.58 8.13
N TRP A 30 5.64 -5.76 7.77
CA TRP A 30 5.17 -5.45 6.42
C TRP A 30 4.51 -4.07 6.39
N GLU A 31 5.04 -3.19 5.56
CA GLU A 31 4.51 -1.86 5.32
C GLU A 31 3.74 -1.87 4.00
N VAL A 32 2.47 -1.48 4.04
CA VAL A 32 1.66 -1.21 2.84
C VAL A 32 1.86 0.26 2.49
N ALA A 33 2.60 0.52 1.41
CA ALA A 33 2.84 1.86 0.90
C ALA A 33 1.89 2.15 -0.29
N GLU A 34 1.09 3.19 -0.17
CA GLU A 34 0.35 3.81 -1.26
C GLU A 34 1.34 4.54 -2.18
N MET A 35 1.41 4.09 -3.42
CA MET A 35 2.21 4.64 -4.50
C MET A 35 1.27 5.35 -5.48
N GLU A 36 1.59 6.58 -5.84
CA GLU A 36 0.90 7.33 -6.89
C GLU A 36 1.95 7.74 -7.93
N ASP A 37 1.78 7.29 -9.17
CA ASP A 37 2.74 7.54 -10.26
C ASP A 37 4.19 7.07 -9.94
N GLY A 38 4.31 6.03 -9.11
CA GLY A 38 5.61 5.50 -8.67
C GLY A 38 6.26 6.26 -7.51
N GLU A 39 5.57 7.24 -6.92
CA GLU A 39 6.00 7.93 -5.71
C GLU A 39 5.19 7.48 -4.48
N VAL A 40 5.86 7.23 -3.36
CA VAL A 40 5.19 6.90 -2.09
C VAL A 40 4.42 8.13 -1.60
N LYS A 41 3.08 8.04 -1.58
CA LYS A 41 2.20 9.08 -1.03
C LYS A 41 1.86 8.82 0.44
N ASN A 42 1.69 7.55 0.81
CA ASN A 42 1.38 7.15 2.18
C ASN A 42 2.04 5.82 2.52
N SER A 43 2.63 5.71 3.70
CA SER A 43 3.23 4.45 4.19
C SER A 43 2.97 4.26 5.69
N SER A 44 1.80 4.74 6.16
CA SER A 44 1.45 4.70 7.59
C SER A 44 0.92 3.33 8.04
N ASP A 45 0.49 2.50 7.09
CA ASP A 45 -0.09 1.18 7.33
C ASP A 45 1.00 0.11 7.48
N VAL A 46 1.52 -0.01 8.70
CA VAL A 46 2.51 -1.02 9.07
C VAL A 46 1.84 -2.14 9.85
N TYR A 47 2.04 -3.36 9.40
CA TYR A 47 1.46 -4.57 9.97
C TYR A 47 2.57 -5.48 10.54
N ASP A 48 2.62 -5.56 11.87
CA ASP A 48 3.62 -6.30 12.67
C ASP A 48 3.32 -7.80 12.83
N ASN A 49 2.20 -8.30 12.27
CA ASN A 49 1.73 -9.67 12.49
C ASN A 49 1.16 -10.32 11.22
N LEU A 50 1.58 -9.87 10.04
CA LEU A 50 1.15 -10.46 8.78
C LEU A 50 2.26 -11.33 8.20
N THR A 51 1.87 -12.41 7.54
CA THR A 51 2.74 -13.10 6.60
C THR A 51 2.88 -12.27 5.31
N LEU A 52 3.92 -12.55 4.51
CA LEU A 52 4.07 -11.94 3.18
C LEU A 52 2.82 -12.11 2.31
N GLU A 53 2.15 -13.27 2.42
CA GLU A 53 0.94 -13.57 1.65
C GLU A 53 -0.26 -12.73 2.11
N GLU A 54 -0.41 -12.52 3.42
CA GLU A 54 -1.46 -11.66 3.96
C GLU A 54 -1.19 -10.19 3.64
N ALA A 55 0.07 -9.74 3.75
CA ALA A 55 0.45 -8.39 3.34
C ALA A 55 0.11 -8.15 1.86
N LYS A 56 0.45 -9.09 0.97
CA LYS A 56 0.08 -8.99 -0.46
C LYS A 56 -1.43 -8.91 -0.68
N GLN A 57 -2.21 -9.73 0.03
CA GLN A 57 -3.67 -9.67 -0.05
C GLN A 57 -4.22 -8.32 0.42
N MET A 58 -3.61 -7.73 1.45
CA MET A 58 -3.97 -6.39 1.92
C MET A 58 -3.67 -5.33 0.85
N ALA A 59 -2.48 -5.33 0.25
CA ALA A 59 -2.15 -4.41 -0.84
C ALA A 59 -3.13 -4.53 -2.03
N ASP A 60 -3.49 -5.75 -2.43
CA ASP A 60 -4.47 -5.98 -3.50
C ASP A 60 -5.86 -5.44 -3.13
N MET A 61 -6.32 -5.71 -1.90
CA MET A 61 -7.57 -5.17 -1.37
C MET A 61 -7.59 -3.64 -1.39
N TRP A 62 -6.52 -2.99 -0.89
CA TRP A 62 -6.41 -1.54 -0.84
C TRP A 62 -6.37 -0.92 -2.24
N THR A 63 -5.66 -1.55 -3.18
CA THR A 63 -5.62 -1.14 -4.59
C THR A 63 -7.02 -1.16 -5.18
N ARG A 64 -7.74 -2.26 -5.02
CA ARG A 64 -9.12 -2.38 -5.51
C ARG A 64 -10.08 -1.40 -4.84
N LYS A 65 -9.92 -1.15 -3.54
CA LYS A 65 -10.76 -0.22 -2.79
C LYS A 65 -10.53 1.23 -3.21
N LYS A 66 -9.30 1.61 -3.58
CA LYS A 66 -9.02 2.93 -4.15
C LYS A 66 -9.52 3.04 -5.58
N ASP A 67 -9.30 2.04 -6.41
CA ASP A 67 -9.84 2.02 -7.78
C ASP A 67 -11.38 2.19 -7.78
N GLU A 68 -12.08 1.49 -6.89
CA GLU A 68 -13.53 1.64 -6.72
C GLU A 68 -13.92 3.05 -6.21
N ALA A 69 -13.19 3.59 -5.23
CA ALA A 69 -13.44 4.93 -4.70
C ALA A 69 -13.13 6.06 -5.70
N GLU A 70 -12.12 5.89 -6.56
CA GLU A 70 -11.78 6.84 -7.64
C GLU A 70 -12.73 6.69 -8.83
N ALA A 71 -13.27 5.50 -9.09
CA ALA A 71 -14.26 5.28 -10.14
C ALA A 71 -15.66 5.84 -9.80
N GLU A 72 -15.99 6.00 -8.53
CA GLU A 72 -17.23 6.63 -8.05
C GLU A 72 -17.12 8.15 -7.84
N GLY A 73 -15.92 8.72 -8.02
CA GLY A 73 -15.60 10.14 -7.79
C GLY A 73 -15.87 11.07 -8.96
#